data_AF-A0A3D4A325-F1
#
_entry.id   AF-A0A3D4A325-F1
#
_cell.length_a   1.000
_cell.length_b   1.000
_cell.length_c   1.000
_cell.angle_alpha   90.00
_cell.angle_beta   90.00
_cell.angle_gamma   90.00
#
_symmetry.space_group_name_H-M   'P 1'
#
loop_
_entity.id
_entity.type
_entity.pdbx_description
1 polymer ?
#
loop_
_entity_poly.entity_id
_entity_poly.type
_entity_poly.pdbx_seq_one_letter_code
_entity_poly.pdbx_strand_id
1 'polypeptide(L)'
;SIKPQQALAISNSQLVNDAAPKIAELLSKETKDNPTFIKDAFAVVLGISVTPDELIECLSALEQWERLPEGTSGTARSQLIWVLLNHNDFVTIR
;
A
#
# COMPACT_ATOMS: atom_id res chain seq x y z
N SER A 1 -7.40 -17.43 26.49
CA SER A 1 -5.95 -17.22 26.50
C SER A 1 -5.58 -16.55 25.19
N ILE A 2 -5.45 -15.22 25.19
CA ILE A 2 -5.09 -14.45 23.99
C ILE A 2 -3.59 -14.58 23.85
N LYS A 3 -3.12 -15.18 22.76
CA LYS A 3 -1.68 -15.28 22.52
C LYS A 3 -1.12 -13.86 22.32
N PRO A 4 0.04 -13.50 22.90
CA PRO A 4 0.65 -12.17 22.73
C PRO A 4 0.77 -11.73 21.27
N GLN A 5 0.91 -12.71 20.37
CA GLN A 5 1.03 -12.54 18.92
C GLN A 5 -0.26 -11.99 18.26
N GLN A 6 -1.45 -12.24 18.83
CA GLN A 6 -2.70 -11.73 18.28
C GLN A 6 -2.92 -10.25 18.63
N ALA A 7 -2.41 -9.80 19.77
CA ALA A 7 -2.46 -8.38 20.14
C ALA A 7 -1.55 -7.51 19.23
N LEU A 8 -0.41 -8.06 18.79
CA LEU A 8 0.49 -7.40 17.84
C LEU A 8 -0.12 -7.27 16.44
N ALA A 9 -0.71 -8.34 15.91
CA ALA A 9 -1.36 -8.30 14.59
C ALA A 9 -2.54 -7.30 14.54
N ILE A 10 -3.30 -7.18 15.65
CA ILE A 10 -4.43 -6.23 15.75
C ILE A 10 -3.92 -4.77 15.84
N SER A 11 -2.81 -4.53 16.55
CA SER A 11 -2.22 -3.19 16.67
C SER A 11 -1.59 -2.73 15.35
N ASN A 12 -0.90 -3.63 14.63
CA ASN A 12 -0.37 -3.32 13.30
C ASN A 12 -1.49 -3.07 12.30
N SER A 13 -2.60 -3.82 12.38
CA SER A 13 -3.74 -3.61 11.47
C SER A 13 -4.38 -2.23 11.63
N GLN A 14 -4.54 -1.72 12.86
CA GLN A 14 -5.09 -0.37 13.09
C GLN A 14 -4.14 0.73 12.61
N LEU A 15 -2.85 0.63 12.96
CA LEU A 15 -1.86 1.62 12.52
C LEU A 15 -1.75 1.68 11.00
N VAL A 16 -1.73 0.53 10.32
CA VAL A 16 -1.63 0.45 8.86
C VAL A 16 -2.92 0.97 8.20
N ASN A 17 -4.09 0.67 8.76
CA ASN A 17 -5.37 1.22 8.26
C ASN A 17 -5.44 2.74 8.38
N ASP A 18 -4.85 3.33 9.43
CA ASP A 18 -4.82 4.79 9.62
C ASP A 18 -3.72 5.48 8.81
N ALA A 19 -2.58 4.82 8.61
CA ALA A 19 -1.42 5.37 7.93
C ALA A 19 -1.53 5.29 6.40
N ALA A 20 -2.07 4.19 5.86
CA ALA A 20 -2.11 3.96 4.42
C ALA A 20 -2.85 5.06 3.64
N PRO A 21 -4.03 5.55 4.07
CA PRO A 21 -4.72 6.65 3.39
C PRO A 21 -3.91 7.95 3.42
N LYS A 22 -3.25 8.26 4.54
CA LYS A 22 -2.46 9.50 4.71
C LYS A 22 -1.23 9.50 3.81
N ILE A 23 -0.53 8.38 3.74
CA ILE A 23 0.63 8.22 2.86
C ILE A 23 0.19 8.32 1.40
N ALA A 24 -0.89 7.64 1.02
CA ALA A 24 -1.43 7.72 -0.34
C ALA A 24 -1.85 9.14 -0.72
N GLU A 25 -2.46 9.90 0.20
CA GLU A 25 -2.82 11.30 -0.01
C GLU A 25 -1.57 12.18 -0.22
N LEU A 26 -0.55 12.01 0.62
CA LEU A 26 0.71 12.76 0.51
C LEU A 26 1.39 12.52 -0.84
N LEU A 27 1.53 11.26 -1.25
CA LEU A 27 2.14 10.90 -2.53
C LEU A 27 1.29 11.36 -3.72
N SER A 28 -0.04 11.36 -3.59
CA SER A 28 -0.94 11.81 -4.65
C SER A 28 -0.94 13.33 -4.86
N LYS A 29 -0.43 14.12 -3.91
CA LYS A 29 -0.29 15.59 -4.07
C LYS A 29 0.86 15.93 -5.03
N GLU A 30 1.96 15.21 -4.91
CA GLU A 30 3.15 15.39 -5.76
C GLU A 30 2.98 14.69 -7.12
N THR A 31 2.21 13.60 -7.15
CA THR A 31 2.17 12.69 -8.31
C THR A 31 0.75 12.44 -8.83
N LYS A 32 0.52 12.83 -10.10
CA LYS A 32 -0.80 12.72 -10.76
C LYS A 32 -1.00 11.37 -11.46
N ASP A 33 0.04 10.77 -12.03
CA ASP A 33 -0.05 9.53 -12.78
C ASP A 33 0.26 8.28 -11.93
N ASN A 34 -0.40 7.16 -12.26
CA ASN A 34 -0.25 5.91 -11.51
C ASN A 34 1.17 5.30 -11.62
N PRO A 35 1.88 5.32 -12.76
CA PRO A 35 3.23 4.77 -12.83
C PRO A 35 4.24 5.46 -11.92
N THR A 36 4.22 6.79 -11.86
CA THR A 36 5.09 7.55 -10.97
C THR A 36 4.68 7.33 -9.51
N PHE A 37 3.38 7.28 -9.23
CA PHE A 37 2.88 7.00 -7.87
C PHE A 37 3.37 5.65 -7.35
N ILE A 38 3.33 4.59 -8.16
CA ILE A 38 3.79 3.25 -7.77
C ILE A 38 5.30 3.28 -7.46
N LYS A 39 6.11 3.95 -8.29
CA LYS A 39 7.56 4.08 -8.05
C LYS A 39 7.84 4.78 -6.72
N ASP A 40 7.16 5.90 -6.48
CA ASP A 40 7.30 6.66 -5.24
C ASP A 40 6.85 5.84 -4.03
N ALA A 41 5.75 5.10 -4.15
CA ALA A 41 5.24 4.23 -3.10
C ALA A 41 6.24 3.12 -2.72
N PHE A 42 6.86 2.46 -3.70
CA PHE A 42 7.90 1.46 -3.42
C PHE A 42 9.13 2.09 -2.75
N ALA A 43 9.58 3.24 -3.23
CA ALA A 43 10.73 3.93 -2.66
C ALA A 43 10.47 4.40 -1.21
N VAL A 44 9.28 4.93 -0.94
CA VAL A 44 8.92 5.50 0.37
C VAL A 44 8.56 4.42 1.39
N VAL A 45 7.81 3.40 0.98
CA VAL A 45 7.31 2.37 1.91
C VAL A 45 8.30 1.23 2.08
N LEU A 46 8.95 0.79 1.00
CA LEU A 46 9.84 -0.38 1.03
C LEU A 46 11.33 -0.02 0.95
N GLY A 47 11.68 1.21 0.57
CA GLY A 47 13.08 1.63 0.40
C GLY A 47 13.78 1.00 -0.82
N ILE A 48 13.02 0.50 -1.78
CA ILE A 48 13.54 -0.18 -2.98
C ILE A 48 12.92 0.42 -4.26
N SER A 49 13.60 0.20 -5.38
CA SER A 49 13.05 0.51 -6.71
C SER A 49 12.10 -0.59 -7.17
N VAL A 50 10.94 -0.21 -7.69
CA VAL A 50 9.99 -1.15 -8.32
C VAL A 50 10.60 -1.75 -9.59
N THR A 51 10.43 -3.04 -9.79
CA THR A 51 10.82 -3.72 -11.04
C THR A 51 9.77 -3.53 -12.14
N PRO A 52 10.11 -3.75 -13.43
CA PRO A 52 9.14 -3.62 -14.51
C PRO A 52 7.92 -4.54 -14.38
N ASP A 53 8.12 -5.78 -13.93
CA ASP A 53 7.03 -6.75 -13.75
C ASP A 53 6.12 -6.33 -12.59
N GLU A 54 6.68 -5.92 -11.45
CA GLU A 54 5.90 -5.40 -10.32
C GLU A 54 5.12 -4.14 -10.69
N LEU A 55 5.68 -3.26 -11.52
CA LEU A 55 5.00 -2.06 -11.98
C LEU A 55 3.77 -2.41 -12.82
N ILE A 56 3.88 -3.40 -13.72
CA ILE A 56 2.76 -3.88 -14.54
C ILE A 56 1.65 -4.48 -13.67
N GLU A 57 2.02 -5.34 -12.72
CA GLU A 57 1.06 -5.97 -11.80
C GLU A 57 0.37 -4.93 -10.91
N CYS A 58 1.11 -3.94 -10.40
CA CYS A 58 0.54 -2.85 -9.60
C CYS A 58 -0.42 -1.98 -10.42
N LEU A 59 -0.09 -1.68 -11.67
CA LEU A 59 -0.99 -0.93 -12.56
C LEU A 59 -2.28 -1.70 -12.82
N SER A 60 -2.17 -3.00 -13.11
CA SER A 60 -3.32 -3.89 -13.28
C SER A 60 -4.18 -3.95 -12.02
N ALA A 61 -3.57 -4.04 -10.84
CA ALA A 61 -4.29 -4.04 -9.56
C ALA A 61 -5.01 -2.72 -9.30
N LEU A 62 -4.36 -1.57 -9.54
CA LEU A 62 -5.00 -0.26 -9.40
C LEU A 62 -6.23 -0.13 -10.30
N GLU A 63 -6.12 -0.53 -11.57
CA GLU A 63 -7.25 -0.49 -12.51
C GLU A 63 -8.39 -1.40 -12.05
N GLN A 64 -8.09 -2.60 -11.55
CA GLN A 64 -9.10 -3.53 -11.03
C GLN A 64 -9.81 -2.97 -9.80
N TRP A 65 -9.09 -2.33 -8.88
CA TRP A 65 -9.68 -1.73 -7.68
C TRP A 65 -10.49 -0.47 -7.99
N GLU A 66 -10.08 0.34 -8.97
CA GLU A 66 -10.86 1.49 -9.44
C GLU A 66 -12.21 1.08 -10.06
N ARG A 67 -12.34 -0.15 -10.58
CA ARG A 67 -13.58 -0.69 -11.16
C ARG A 67 -14.57 -1.24 -10.13
N LEU A 68 -14.19 -1.32 -8.85
CA LEU A 68 -15.10 -1.80 -7.81
C LEU A 68 -16.22 -0.78 -7.53
N PRO A 69 -17.35 -1.18 -6.92
CA PRO A 69 -18.50 -0.30 -6.66
C PRO A 69 -18.19 0.96 -5.81
N GLU A 70 -17.09 0.96 -5.07
CA GLU A 70 -16.55 2.11 -4.32
C GLU A 70 -15.09 2.43 -4.71
N GLY A 71 -14.68 1.96 -5.89
CA GLY A 71 -13.37 2.17 -6.47
C GLY A 71 -13.21 3.61 -6.91
N THR A 72 -12.17 4.26 -6.41
CA THR A 72 -11.68 5.56 -6.86
C THR A 72 -10.17 5.49 -6.95
N SER A 73 -9.54 6.40 -7.68
CA SER A 73 -8.08 6.43 -7.72
C SER A 73 -7.46 6.61 -6.33
N GLY A 74 -8.10 7.42 -5.46
CA GLY A 74 -7.64 7.60 -4.08
C GLY A 74 -7.76 6.32 -3.23
N THR A 75 -8.87 5.59 -3.35
CA THR A 75 -9.07 4.34 -2.60
C THR A 75 -8.17 3.23 -3.11
N ALA A 76 -7.98 3.11 -4.43
CA ALA A 76 -7.04 2.15 -5.03
C ALA A 76 -5.59 2.42 -4.62
N ARG A 77 -5.16 3.69 -4.64
CA ARG A 77 -3.83 4.10 -4.16
C ARG A 77 -3.62 3.81 -2.68
N SER A 78 -4.64 4.07 -1.86
CA SER A 78 -4.61 3.72 -0.42
C SER A 78 -4.48 2.22 -0.21
N GLN A 79 -5.20 1.43 -0.99
CA GLN A 79 -5.13 -0.04 -0.96
C GLN A 79 -3.73 -0.54 -1.34
N LEU A 80 -3.07 0.07 -2.33
CA LEU A 80 -1.69 -0.27 -2.69
C LEU A 80 -0.73 -0.05 -1.51
N ILE A 81 -0.79 1.11 -0.86
CA ILE A 81 0.06 1.41 0.31
C ILE A 81 -0.20 0.42 1.44
N TRP A 82 -1.47 0.08 1.69
CA TRP A 82 -1.84 -0.92 2.69
C TRP A 82 -1.21 -2.28 2.40
N VAL A 83 -1.24 -2.74 1.14
CA VAL A 83 -0.59 -4.01 0.73
C VAL A 83 0.92 -3.94 0.95
N LEU A 84 1.57 -2.85 0.55
CA LEU A 84 3.03 -2.68 0.68
C LEU A 84 3.47 -2.67 2.15
N LEU A 85 2.75 -1.96 3.03
CA LEU A 85 3.04 -1.93 4.46
C LEU A 85 2.92 -3.32 5.10
N ASN A 86 1.84 -4.04 4.81
CA ASN A 86 1.65 -5.40 5.35
C ASN A 86 2.67 -6.39 4.78
N HIS A 87 3.07 -6.24 3.52
CA HIS A 87 4.08 -7.10 2.92
C HIS A 87 5.47 -6.86 3.56
N ASN A 88 5.82 -5.58 3.81
CA ASN A 88 7.06 -5.23 4.50
C ASN A 88 7.12 -5.83 5.91
N ASP A 89 6.05 -5.67 6.71
CA ASP A 89 5.94 -6.25 8.04
C ASP A 89 6.17 -7.77 8.01
N PHE A 90 5.59 -8.47 7.03
CA PHE A 90 5.78 -9.92 6.90
C PHE A 90 7.23 -10.32 6.57
N VAL A 91 7.92 -9.54 5.75
CA VAL A 91 9.30 -9.84 5.34
C VAL A 91 10.31 -9.47 6.45
N THR A 92 10.04 -8.43 7.24
CA THR A 92 10.97 -7.89 8.23
C THR A 92 10.88 -8.50 9.63
N ILE A 93 9.77 -9.19 9.98
CA ILE A 93 9.57 -9.83 11.31
C ILE A 93 10.15 -11.26 11.39
N ARG A 94 11.03 -11.69 10.47
CA ARG A 94 11.69 -13.00 10.54
C ARG A 94 12.84 -13.06 11.54
#